data_AF-A0AAU3K8W2-F1
#
_entry.id   AF-A0AAU3K8W2-F1
#
_cell.length_a   1.000
_cell.length_b   1.000
_cell.length_c   1.000
_cell.angle_alpha   90.00
_cell.angle_beta   90.00
_cell.angle_gamma   90.00
#
_symmetry.space_group_name_H-M   'P 1'
#
loop_
_entity.id
_entity.type
_entity.pdbx_description
1 polymer ?
#
loop_
_entity_poly.entity_id
_entity_poly.type
_entity_poly.pdbx_seq_one_letter_code
_entity_poly.pdbx_strand_id
1 'polypeptide(L)'
;MIAISGEHLTCADIAALAEQRDTCVVTREGDEYPFASIWQGANTGGSYSRRMIDAVQNRNGGQALGRFYVYNRIIERDRFLVWIK
;
A
#
# COMPACT_ATOMS: atom_id res chain seq x y z
N MET A 1 4.59 -4.32 -10.72
CA MET A 1 4.32 -5.23 -9.59
C MET A 1 5.65 -5.79 -9.15
N ILE A 2 6.22 -5.26 -8.07
CA ILE A 2 7.40 -5.85 -7.42
C ILE A 2 6.98 -6.10 -5.97
N ALA A 3 6.84 -7.38 -5.62
CA ALA A 3 6.60 -7.83 -4.26
C ALA A 3 7.94 -8.30 -3.69
N ILE A 4 8.40 -7.71 -2.59
CA ILE A 4 9.50 -8.24 -1.79
C ILE A 4 8.92 -9.19 -0.75
N SER A 5 9.36 -10.44 -0.81
CA SER A 5 9.00 -11.54 0.08
C SER A 5 9.54 -11.30 1.50
N GLY A 6 8.65 -11.02 2.45
CA GLY A 6 8.92 -11.14 3.88
C GLY A 6 8.11 -12.30 4.44
N GLU A 7 8.75 -13.17 5.22
CA GLU A 7 8.12 -14.33 5.88
C GLU A 7 6.89 -13.92 6.69
N HIS A 8 5.83 -14.71 6.52
CA HIS A 8 4.51 -14.47 7.09
C HIS A 8 4.43 -15.16 8.47
N LEU A 9 4.87 -14.49 9.53
CA LEU A 9 4.59 -14.96 10.89
C LEU A 9 3.12 -14.66 11.20
N THR A 10 2.34 -15.71 11.47
CA THR A 10 0.91 -15.60 11.75
C THR A 10 0.67 -15.23 13.20
N CYS A 11 -0.41 -14.49 13.48
CA CYS A 11 -0.75 -14.03 14.83
C CYS A 11 -0.96 -15.16 15.87
N ALA A 12 -1.05 -16.43 15.43
CA ALA A 12 -1.20 -17.59 16.30
C ALA A 12 0.08 -17.95 17.07
N ASP A 13 1.27 -17.55 16.59
CA ASP A 13 2.55 -17.97 17.17
C ASP A 13 3.07 -17.03 18.29
N ILE A 14 2.43 -15.86 18.50
CA ILE A 14 2.89 -14.78 19.43
C ILE A 14 2.01 -14.69 20.69
N ALA A 15 1.43 -15.79 21.16
CA ALA A 15 0.54 -15.77 22.34
C ALA A 15 1.28 -15.97 23.70
N ALA A 16 2.61 -16.08 23.71
CA ALA A 16 3.35 -16.52 24.90
C ALA A 16 4.17 -15.44 25.65
N LEU A 17 4.22 -14.17 25.23
CA LEU A 17 5.08 -13.17 25.88
C LEU A 17 4.34 -11.86 26.13
N ALA A 18 3.80 -11.72 27.35
CA ALA A 18 3.01 -10.59 27.83
C ALA A 18 3.81 -9.27 28.02
N GLU A 19 4.96 -9.10 27.37
CA GLU A 19 5.88 -7.95 27.54
C GLU A 19 6.34 -7.34 26.19
N GLN A 20 5.43 -7.16 25.24
CA GLN A 20 5.64 -6.39 24.00
C GLN A 20 4.45 -5.46 23.73
N ARG A 21 4.19 -4.56 24.68
CA ARG A 21 2.99 -3.69 24.69
C ARG A 21 3.01 -2.52 23.68
N ASP A 22 3.88 -2.55 22.68
CA ASP A 22 3.86 -1.55 21.58
C ASP A 22 4.17 -2.13 20.18
N THR A 23 4.25 -3.46 20.08
CA THR A 23 4.59 -4.15 18.83
C THR A 23 3.76 -5.42 18.65
N CYS A 24 2.46 -5.25 18.38
CA CYS A 24 1.93 -6.05 17.27
C CYS A 24 2.85 -5.71 16.08
N VAL A 25 3.53 -6.67 15.47
CA VAL A 25 4.41 -6.42 14.33
C VAL A 25 3.53 -5.99 13.16
N VAL A 26 3.10 -4.73 13.19
CA VAL A 26 2.50 -4.04 12.07
C VAL A 26 3.68 -3.87 11.12
N THR A 27 3.81 -4.84 10.22
CA THR A 27 4.60 -4.65 9.01
C THR A 27 4.12 -3.35 8.40
N ARG A 28 5.05 -2.44 8.10
CA ARG A 28 4.71 -1.16 7.49
C ARG A 28 5.26 -1.13 6.08
N GLU A 29 4.45 -0.63 5.16
CA GLU A 29 4.81 -0.47 3.76
C GLU A 29 4.81 1.02 3.39
N GLY A 30 5.56 1.37 2.36
CA GLY A 30 5.57 2.73 1.83
C GLY A 30 4.36 2.94 0.94
N ASP A 31 3.47 3.84 1.35
CA ASP A 31 2.43 4.37 0.48
C ASP A 31 2.95 5.62 -0.24
N GLU A 32 2.59 5.77 -1.51
CA GLU A 32 3.13 6.79 -2.41
C GLU A 32 2.02 7.60 -3.06
N TYR A 33 2.18 8.93 -3.07
CA TYR A 33 1.29 9.84 -3.79
C TYR A 33 2.10 10.90 -4.56
N PRO A 34 1.92 11.05 -5.88
CA PRO A 34 1.05 10.26 -6.76
C PRO A 34 1.45 8.77 -6.83
N PHE A 35 0.47 7.87 -6.98
CA PHE A 35 0.69 6.41 -6.91
C PHE A 35 1.71 5.93 -7.95
N ALA A 36 2.57 4.96 -7.60
CA ALA A 36 3.52 4.37 -8.55
C ALA A 36 2.86 3.75 -9.81
N SER A 37 1.58 3.39 -9.73
CA SER A 37 0.81 2.82 -10.83
C SER A 37 0.36 3.83 -11.88
N ILE A 38 0.60 5.13 -11.69
CA ILE A 38 0.23 6.18 -12.65
C ILE A 38 1.44 6.93 -13.17
N TRP A 39 1.26 7.54 -14.35
CA TRP A 39 2.32 8.25 -15.06
C TRP A 39 2.97 9.37 -14.21
N GLN A 40 2.22 10.04 -13.33
CA GLN A 40 2.74 11.08 -12.42
C GLN A 40 3.57 10.53 -11.25
N GLY A 41 3.52 9.22 -10.98
CA GLY A 41 4.12 8.60 -9.80
C GLY A 41 5.59 8.23 -9.97
N ALA A 42 6.11 7.58 -8.94
CA ALA A 42 7.52 7.21 -8.82
C ALA A 42 8.06 6.38 -10.00
N ASN A 43 7.24 5.49 -10.57
CA ASN A 43 7.67 4.56 -11.62
C ASN A 43 8.07 5.25 -12.94
N THR A 44 7.58 6.46 -13.18
CA THR A 44 7.91 7.25 -14.37
C THR A 44 8.92 8.36 -14.06
N GLY A 45 9.49 8.38 -12.85
CA GLY A 45 10.42 9.42 -12.39
C GLY A 45 9.76 10.74 -12.01
N GLY A 46 8.45 10.74 -11.72
CA GLY A 46 7.74 11.93 -11.23
C GLY A 46 8.10 12.29 -9.78
N SER A 47 7.81 13.52 -9.35
CA SER A 47 7.91 13.91 -7.94
C SER A 47 6.76 13.30 -7.13
N TYR A 48 7.07 12.59 -6.05
CA TYR A 48 6.09 11.95 -5.17
C TYR A 48 6.44 12.13 -3.69
N SER A 49 5.41 12.06 -2.85
CA SER A 49 5.53 11.92 -1.41
C SER A 49 5.39 10.44 -1.04
N ARG A 50 6.08 10.03 0.03
CA ARG A 50 6.01 8.67 0.56
C ARG A 50 5.85 8.69 2.08
N ARG A 51 4.98 7.83 2.62
CA ARG A 51 4.83 7.63 4.07
C ARG A 51 4.69 6.15 4.42
N MET A 52 5.28 5.74 5.53
CA MET A 52 5.11 4.39 6.07
C MET A 52 3.73 4.28 6.74
N ILE A 53 2.91 3.35 6.26
CA ILE A 53 1.59 3.03 6.81
C ILE A 53 1.51 1.52 7.10
N ASP A 54 0.46 1.08 7.81
CA ASP A 54 0.21 -0.35 8.07
C ASP A 54 0.12 -1.14 6.74
N ALA A 55 0.86 -2.25 6.63
CA ALA A 55 0.96 -3.03 5.40
C ALA A 55 -0.36 -3.69 5.00
N VAL A 56 -1.18 -4.11 5.96
CA VAL A 56 -2.49 -4.69 5.66
C VAL A 56 -3.39 -3.61 5.08
N GLN A 57 -3.37 -2.41 5.65
CA GLN A 57 -4.11 -1.27 5.11
C GLN A 57 -3.59 -0.86 3.72
N ASN A 58 -2.27 -0.78 3.53
CA ASN A 58 -1.65 -0.45 2.25
C ASN A 58 -2.05 -1.44 1.15
N ARG A 59 -1.96 -2.74 1.44
CA ARG A 59 -2.33 -3.81 0.50
C ARG A 59 -3.82 -3.77 0.16
N ASN A 60 -4.68 -3.57 1.15
CA ASN A 60 -6.12 -3.46 0.94
C ASN A 60 -6.46 -2.21 0.10
N GLY A 61 -5.79 -1.08 0.37
CA GLY A 61 -5.91 0.15 -0.42
C GLY A 61 -5.48 -0.06 -1.87
N GLY A 62 -4.31 -0.68 -2.10
CA GLY A 62 -3.81 -1.01 -3.44
C GLY A 62 -4.75 -1.93 -4.22
N GLN A 63 -5.37 -2.93 -3.57
CA GLN A 63 -6.38 -3.79 -4.20
C GLN A 63 -7.65 -3.02 -4.57
N ALA A 64 -8.13 -2.13 -3.69
CA ALA A 64 -9.29 -1.29 -3.96
C ALA A 64 -9.02 -0.32 -5.13
N LEU A 65 -7.84 0.29 -5.17
CA LEU A 65 -7.40 1.15 -6.27
C LEU A 65 -7.29 0.38 -7.59
N GLY A 66 -6.72 -0.83 -7.57
CA GLY A 66 -6.66 -1.69 -8.75
C GLY A 66 -8.06 -2.01 -9.32
N ARG A 67 -9.02 -2.33 -8.43
CA ARG A 67 -10.42 -2.53 -8.83
C ARG A 67 -11.05 -1.24 -9.37
N PHE A 68 -10.77 -0.09 -8.77
CA PHE A 68 -11.23 1.21 -9.26
C PHE A 68 -10.77 1.48 -10.70
N TYR A 69 -9.50 1.20 -11.03
CA TYR A 69 -8.99 1.34 -12.40
C TYR A 69 -9.74 0.45 -13.38
N VAL A 70 -9.97 -0.82 -13.02
CA VAL A 70 -10.68 -1.79 -13.87
C VAL A 70 -12.14 -1.41 -14.06
N TYR A 71 -12.87 -1.08 -12.99
CA TYR A 71 -14.31 -0.77 -13.07
C TYR A 71 -14.59 0.51 -13.84
N ASN A 72 -13.74 1.52 -13.69
CA ASN A 72 -13.89 2.78 -14.42
C ASN A 72 -13.18 2.79 -15.78
N ARG A 73 -12.57 1.66 -16.17
CA ARG A 73 -11.81 1.50 -17.42
C ARG A 73 -10.75 2.60 -17.63
N ILE A 74 -10.08 2.97 -16.54
CA ILE A 74 -8.99 3.95 -16.56
C ILE A 74 -7.82 3.30 -17.29
N ILE A 75 -7.48 3.84 -18.45
CA ILE A 75 -6.32 3.41 -19.24
C ILE A 75 -5.14 4.37 -19.00
N GLU A 76 -3.98 4.01 -19.54
CA GLU A 76 -2.75 4.81 -19.42
C GLU A 76 -2.99 6.27 -19.82
N ARG A 77 -2.56 7.22 -18.96
CA ARG A 77 -2.74 8.68 -19.09
C ARG A 77 -4.17 9.21 -18.99
N ASP A 78 -5.17 8.38 -18.66
CA ASP A 78 -6.48 8.91 -18.31
C ASP A 78 -6.43 9.77 -17.05
N ARG A 79 -7.18 10.87 -17.08
CA ARG A 79 -7.24 11.81 -15.96
C ARG A 79 -8.32 11.36 -14.99
N PHE A 80 -7.96 11.25 -13.72
CA PHE A 80 -8.90 11.05 -12.63
C PHE A 80 -8.48 11.87 -11.41
N LEU A 81 -9.40 12.05 -10.48
CA LEU A 81 -9.18 12.78 -9.23
C LEU A 81 -9.39 11.83 -8.05
N VAL A 82 -8.58 12.01 -7.02
CA VAL A 82 -8.72 11.30 -5.74
C VAL A 82 -9.16 12.33 -4.71
N TRP A 83 -10.25 12.03 -3.99
CA TRP A 83 -10.72 12.87 -2.90
C TRP A 83 -10.80 12.03 -1.62
N ILE A 84 -10.14 12.53 -0.57
CA ILE A 84 -10.17 11.96 0.78
C ILE A 84 -11.13 12.82 1.62
N LYS A 85 -12.04 12.18 2.35
CA LYS A 85 -13.00 12.83 3.23
C LYS A 85 -12.60 12.66 4.70
#